data_AF-A0A2L2SY37-F1
#
_entry.id   AF-A0A2L2SY37-F1
#
_cell.length_a   1.000
_cell.length_b   1.000
_cell.length_c   1.000
_cell.angle_alpha   90.00
_cell.angle_beta   90.00
_cell.angle_gamma   90.00
#
_symmetry.space_group_name_H-M   'P 1'
#
loop_
_entity.id
_entity.type
_entity.pdbx_description
1 polymer ?
#
loop_
_entity_poly.entity_id
_entity_poly.type
_entity_poly.pdbx_seq_one_letter_code
_entity_poly.pdbx_strand_id
1 'polypeptide(L)'
;MGIPRLISTLEPYVVHGVLDNESVVIDGPALAYHVLYICNRHEIPQPSYKVLGDTTIAWLDALIERGVNVDAIYFDGYLPPDKEPVRMHRMVKSLDQLKRIHSTETGGYFPAYFSTPDETLPTLFSAARPPVGKPTIPPSFHVPAIIDALKLSPRYAKLVHLVPGEADAYCAQHLSQSGGTVLTSDSDLIAHELGKGSVVFLRDIYLDENSHLACARFNPTHISEKLKLASSAEICRFAYERKCSPHSTLPQLLQDCIKPVADKTGYTEFCREYLDHVVAPMPISAHGTPIPIDNLDPRISEMVLQLAQKDDQMKEVSEPKIFLPILLENTQRGSAWEQSTPIRQLAYTIARWLIPGPSSAVQEYRRVNTTVQKGRQAIMLSEGEARTCAERLTRLMATIKLRTRNDTNLAWHVICLAQDIRYCHEEGKQSHTLQTLETNSQKPLLKRVSWDTIHFTAHLQAAYYSFRLLKQVLSLGQPKKVLPELWDMISSLPPLAECPDINSTLELLQNSNETRIYEAIAKAVPLPNVNVGEKPKRTAKNKKGRITKENSPKTKARVTKSGTRNMFDLLSHDS
;
A
#
# COMPACT_ATOMS: atom_id res chain seq x y z
N MET A 1 4.89 -17.28 -1.30
CA MET A 1 4.33 -17.03 -2.65
C MET A 1 5.02 -18.00 -3.61
N GLY A 2 4.89 -17.83 -4.93
CA GLY A 2 5.58 -18.66 -5.92
C GLY A 2 4.92 -20.00 -6.27
N ILE A 3 5.72 -20.91 -6.83
CA ILE A 3 5.34 -22.25 -7.30
C ILE A 3 4.65 -23.07 -6.20
N PRO A 4 3.35 -23.39 -6.36
CA PRO A 4 2.57 -24.11 -5.35
C PRO A 4 3.19 -25.46 -4.96
N ARG A 5 3.24 -25.74 -3.65
CA ARG A 5 3.74 -27.01 -3.05
C ARG A 5 5.21 -27.34 -3.35
N LEU A 6 5.98 -26.45 -3.97
CA LEU A 6 7.41 -26.68 -4.21
C LEU A 6 8.16 -26.85 -2.88
N ILE A 7 7.98 -25.91 -1.95
CA ILE A 7 8.66 -25.93 -0.64
C ILE A 7 8.38 -27.25 0.10
N SER A 8 7.11 -27.60 0.29
CA SER A 8 6.72 -28.84 1.00
C SER A 8 7.20 -30.12 0.30
N THR A 9 7.43 -30.07 -1.01
CA THR A 9 7.97 -31.22 -1.76
C THR A 9 9.47 -31.38 -1.53
N LEU A 10 10.19 -30.26 -1.40
CA LEU A 10 11.65 -30.23 -1.26
C LEU A 10 12.12 -30.20 0.20
N GLU A 11 11.21 -29.92 1.15
CA GLU A 11 11.47 -29.87 2.59
C GLU A 11 12.26 -31.09 3.13
N PRO A 12 12.03 -32.35 2.69
CA PRO A 12 12.82 -33.48 3.16
C PRO A 12 14.31 -33.47 2.76
N TYR A 13 14.71 -32.58 1.84
CA TYR A 13 16.07 -32.51 1.27
C TYR A 13 16.84 -31.26 1.70
N VAL A 14 16.28 -30.48 2.62
CA VAL A 14 16.92 -29.27 3.15
C VAL A 14 18.06 -29.61 4.09
N VAL A 15 18.99 -28.66 4.23
CA VAL A 15 20.07 -28.74 5.21
C VAL A 15 19.74 -27.82 6.38
N HIS A 16 19.58 -28.38 7.57
CA HIS A 16 19.41 -27.60 8.79
C HIS A 16 20.76 -27.03 9.26
N GLY A 17 20.75 -25.80 9.76
CA GLY A 17 21.93 -25.18 10.34
C GLY A 17 21.61 -23.84 11.01
N VAL A 18 22.64 -23.05 11.29
CA VAL A 18 22.52 -21.73 11.92
C VAL A 18 22.90 -20.61 10.94
N LEU A 19 22.26 -19.44 11.01
CA LEU A 19 22.61 -18.26 10.20
C LEU A 19 23.69 -17.38 10.84
N ASP A 20 23.99 -17.57 12.11
CA ASP A 20 24.96 -16.75 12.84
C ASP A 20 26.31 -16.69 12.10
N ASN A 21 26.87 -15.48 12.00
CA ASN A 21 28.12 -15.18 11.29
C ASN A 21 28.11 -15.44 9.76
N GLU A 22 26.95 -15.66 9.14
CA GLU A 22 26.81 -15.83 7.69
C GLU A 22 26.54 -14.50 6.98
N SER A 23 26.81 -14.46 5.67
CA SER A 23 26.42 -13.33 4.81
C SER A 23 25.11 -13.62 4.08
N VAL A 24 24.21 -12.63 4.07
CA VAL A 24 22.86 -12.76 3.53
C VAL A 24 22.47 -11.62 2.61
N VAL A 25 21.71 -11.96 1.58
CA VAL A 25 20.94 -11.04 0.75
C VAL A 25 19.46 -11.19 1.10
N ILE A 26 18.71 -10.09 1.11
CA ILE A 26 17.30 -10.11 1.54
C ILE A 26 16.38 -9.66 0.40
N ASP A 27 15.38 -10.49 0.12
CA ASP A 27 14.21 -10.13 -0.68
C ASP A 27 13.31 -9.19 0.15
N GLY A 28 13.34 -7.90 -0.20
CA GLY A 28 12.67 -6.82 0.51
C GLY A 28 11.15 -6.94 0.55
N PRO A 29 10.45 -7.19 -0.57
CA PRO A 29 9.02 -7.50 -0.57
C PRO A 29 8.67 -8.65 0.38
N ALA A 30 9.44 -9.75 0.35
CA ALA A 30 9.21 -10.85 1.28
C ALA A 30 9.44 -10.46 2.75
N LEU A 31 10.50 -9.69 3.04
CA LEU A 31 10.76 -9.14 4.38
C LEU A 31 9.58 -8.31 4.88
N ALA A 32 9.03 -7.43 4.03
CA ALA A 32 7.91 -6.56 4.40
C ALA A 32 6.66 -7.35 4.82
N TYR A 33 6.34 -8.43 4.09
CA TYR A 33 5.24 -9.32 4.46
C TYR A 33 5.56 -10.18 5.69
N HIS A 34 6.82 -10.58 5.88
CA HIS A 34 7.25 -11.29 7.09
C HIS A 34 7.12 -10.42 8.34
N VAL A 35 7.53 -9.15 8.27
CA VAL A 35 7.37 -8.19 9.39
C VAL A 35 5.89 -7.95 9.70
N LEU A 36 5.04 -7.76 8.68
CA LEU A 36 3.59 -7.69 8.89
C LEU A 36 3.06 -8.95 9.58
N TYR A 37 3.58 -10.12 9.20
CA TYR A 37 3.23 -11.38 9.83
C TYR A 37 3.66 -11.45 11.30
N ILE A 38 4.86 -10.95 11.65
CA ILE A 38 5.31 -10.80 13.05
C ILE A 38 4.31 -9.93 13.82
N CYS A 39 3.95 -8.75 13.31
CA CYS A 39 2.98 -7.86 13.96
C CYS A 39 1.62 -8.53 14.18
N ASN A 40 1.09 -9.19 13.15
CA ASN A 40 -0.21 -9.88 13.23
C ASN A 40 -0.23 -10.99 14.29
N ARG A 41 0.89 -11.69 14.47
CA ARG A 41 1.03 -12.74 15.48
C ARG A 41 0.98 -12.20 16.90
N HIS A 42 1.44 -10.96 17.11
CA HIS A 42 1.39 -10.25 18.38
C HIS A 42 0.12 -9.42 18.53
N GLU A 43 -0.99 -9.92 17.96
CA GLU A 43 -2.33 -9.35 18.11
C GLU A 43 -2.47 -7.90 17.59
N ILE A 44 -1.68 -7.54 16.58
CA ILE A 44 -1.81 -6.25 15.87
C ILE A 44 -2.26 -6.51 14.43
N PRO A 45 -3.58 -6.65 14.15
CA PRO A 45 -4.07 -7.01 12.82
C PRO A 45 -3.89 -5.91 11.75
N GLN A 46 -3.79 -4.65 12.19
CA GLN A 46 -3.55 -3.46 11.37
C GLN A 46 -2.47 -2.59 12.03
N PRO A 47 -1.18 -2.97 11.95
CA PRO A 47 -0.11 -2.19 12.53
C PRO A 47 0.02 -0.84 11.83
N SER A 48 0.39 0.19 12.59
CA SER A 48 0.77 1.47 12.00
C SER A 48 2.05 1.32 11.18
N TYR A 49 2.26 2.26 10.25
CA TYR A 49 3.47 2.27 9.43
C TYR A 49 4.74 2.46 10.26
N LYS A 50 4.65 3.20 11.37
CA LYS A 50 5.74 3.33 12.35
C LYS A 50 6.09 1.98 12.97
N VAL A 51 5.09 1.22 13.44
CA VAL A 51 5.30 -0.12 14.05
C VAL A 51 5.95 -1.08 13.05
N LEU A 52 5.54 -1.06 11.79
CA LEU A 52 6.16 -1.85 10.73
C LEU A 52 7.63 -1.47 10.50
N GLY A 53 7.93 -0.17 10.45
CA GLY A 53 9.30 0.34 10.33
C GLY A 53 10.18 -0.09 11.52
N ASP A 54 9.72 0.19 12.74
CA ASP A 54 10.45 -0.12 13.98
C ASP A 54 10.69 -1.63 14.13
N THR A 55 9.69 -2.46 13.81
CA THR A 55 9.81 -3.93 13.86
C THR A 55 10.81 -4.43 12.83
N THR A 56 10.87 -3.83 11.63
CA THR A 56 11.86 -4.20 10.62
C THR A 56 13.28 -3.89 11.09
N ILE A 57 13.50 -2.71 11.67
CA ILE A 57 14.81 -2.30 12.21
C ILE A 57 15.22 -3.24 13.33
N ALA A 58 14.33 -3.52 14.28
CA ALA A 58 14.60 -4.45 15.39
C ALA A 58 14.94 -5.86 14.90
N TRP A 59 14.24 -6.35 13.87
CA TRP A 59 14.50 -7.66 13.28
C TRP A 59 15.88 -7.74 12.61
N LEU A 60 16.26 -6.72 11.84
CA LEU A 60 17.58 -6.65 11.22
C LEU A 60 18.70 -6.42 12.23
N ASP A 61 18.47 -5.62 13.27
CA ASP A 61 19.45 -5.39 14.33
C ASP A 61 19.75 -6.71 15.05
N ALA A 62 18.72 -7.51 15.34
CA ALA A 62 18.88 -8.81 15.98
C ALA A 62 19.60 -9.86 15.10
N LEU A 63 19.57 -9.73 13.77
CA LEU A 63 20.44 -10.52 12.89
C LEU A 63 21.92 -10.10 13.06
N ILE A 64 22.18 -8.79 12.99
CA ILE A 64 23.54 -8.24 13.07
C ILE A 64 24.18 -8.50 14.43
N GLU A 65 23.41 -8.46 15.52
CA GLU A 65 23.87 -8.80 16.87
C GLU A 65 24.41 -10.24 16.97
N ARG A 66 24.00 -11.12 16.05
CA ARG A 66 24.45 -12.52 15.95
C ARG A 66 25.50 -12.72 14.86
N GLY A 67 26.13 -11.63 14.41
CA GLY A 67 27.19 -11.65 13.42
C GLY A 67 26.72 -11.83 11.97
N VAL A 68 25.41 -11.86 11.71
CA VAL A 68 24.91 -11.96 10.33
C VAL A 68 25.26 -10.68 9.57
N ASN A 69 25.96 -10.82 8.45
CA ASN A 69 26.30 -9.73 7.55
C ASN A 69 25.21 -9.58 6.48
N VAL A 70 24.52 -8.44 6.46
CA VAL A 70 23.50 -8.15 5.43
C VAL A 70 24.15 -7.40 4.28
N ASP A 71 24.35 -8.08 3.15
CA ASP A 71 25.04 -7.51 1.98
C ASP A 71 24.15 -6.55 1.19
N ALA A 72 22.88 -6.91 1.02
CA ALA A 72 21.91 -6.12 0.26
C ALA A 72 20.47 -6.48 0.61
N ILE A 73 19.57 -5.50 0.48
CA ILE A 73 18.12 -5.64 0.57
C ILE A 73 17.51 -5.09 -0.73
N TYR A 74 17.01 -5.98 -1.59
CA TYR A 74 16.46 -5.60 -2.89
C TYR A 74 14.95 -5.41 -2.83
N PHE A 75 14.44 -4.35 -3.45
CA PHE A 75 13.01 -4.08 -3.59
C PHE A 75 12.62 -3.90 -5.06
N ASP A 76 11.44 -4.43 -5.41
CA ASP A 76 10.85 -4.28 -6.74
C ASP A 76 10.74 -2.80 -7.11
N GLY A 77 11.28 -2.42 -8.26
CA GLY A 77 11.08 -1.10 -8.85
C GLY A 77 10.37 -1.14 -10.20
N TYR A 78 10.25 -2.33 -10.81
CA TYR A 78 9.51 -2.54 -12.05
C TYR A 78 8.86 -3.92 -12.10
N LEU A 79 7.62 -3.99 -12.60
CA LEU A 79 6.99 -5.26 -12.90
C LEU A 79 6.95 -5.51 -14.41
N PRO A 80 7.40 -6.69 -14.87
CA PRO A 80 7.30 -7.07 -16.28
C PRO A 80 5.86 -7.04 -16.82
N PRO A 81 5.64 -6.65 -18.10
CA PRO A 81 4.30 -6.58 -18.70
C PRO A 81 3.50 -7.89 -18.61
N ASP A 82 4.18 -9.03 -18.76
CA ASP A 82 3.56 -10.36 -18.73
C ASP A 82 2.93 -10.70 -17.36
N LYS A 83 3.33 -9.99 -16.29
CA LYS A 83 2.77 -10.15 -14.95
C LYS A 83 1.59 -9.20 -14.66
N GLU A 84 1.18 -8.35 -15.61
CA GLU A 84 -0.01 -7.50 -15.47
C GLU A 84 -1.29 -8.29 -15.14
N PRO A 85 -1.62 -9.42 -15.82
CA PRO A 85 -2.80 -10.21 -15.48
C PRO A 85 -2.79 -10.73 -14.04
N VAL A 86 -1.62 -11.11 -13.54
CA VAL A 86 -1.42 -11.56 -12.15
C VAL A 86 -1.72 -10.42 -11.18
N ARG A 87 -1.25 -9.21 -11.48
CA ARG A 87 -1.53 -8.02 -10.68
C ARG A 87 -3.01 -7.65 -10.66
N MET A 88 -3.67 -7.70 -11.81
CA MET A 88 -5.12 -7.49 -11.91
C MET A 88 -5.89 -8.49 -11.04
N HIS A 89 -5.52 -9.77 -11.09
CA HIS A 89 -6.13 -10.80 -10.24
C HIS A 89 -5.92 -10.52 -8.74
N ARG A 90 -4.71 -10.12 -8.34
CA ARG A 90 -4.41 -9.73 -6.94
C ARG A 90 -5.27 -8.55 -6.48
N MET A 91 -5.52 -7.56 -7.34
CA MET A 91 -6.38 -6.42 -7.01
C MET A 91 -7.85 -6.81 -6.84
N VAL A 92 -8.39 -7.64 -7.75
CA VAL A 92 -9.77 -8.17 -7.62
C VAL A 92 -9.92 -8.92 -6.29
N LYS A 93 -8.98 -9.83 -6.00
CA LYS A 93 -8.98 -10.60 -4.75
C LYS A 93 -8.95 -9.70 -3.50
N SER A 94 -8.14 -8.65 -3.53
CA SER A 94 -8.01 -7.68 -2.42
C SER A 94 -9.29 -6.88 -2.23
N LEU A 95 -9.94 -6.44 -3.31
CA LEU A 95 -11.22 -5.74 -3.25
C LEU A 95 -12.34 -6.67 -2.74
N ASP A 96 -12.37 -7.92 -3.18
CA ASP A 96 -13.35 -8.90 -2.69
C ASP A 96 -13.16 -9.21 -1.21
N GLN A 97 -11.90 -9.25 -0.75
CA GLN A 97 -11.61 -9.35 0.68
C GLN A 97 -12.14 -8.13 1.44
N LEU A 98 -11.98 -6.91 0.90
CA LEU A 98 -12.49 -5.69 1.53
C LEU A 98 -14.01 -5.69 1.63
N LYS A 99 -14.70 -6.10 0.55
CA LYS A 99 -16.16 -6.25 0.53
C LYS A 99 -16.65 -7.25 1.58
N ARG A 100 -15.98 -8.42 1.70
CA ARG A 100 -16.31 -9.44 2.73
C ARG A 100 -16.08 -8.91 4.15
N ILE A 101 -14.99 -8.18 4.36
CA ILE A 101 -14.70 -7.55 5.65
C ILE A 101 -15.79 -6.53 6.01
N HIS A 102 -16.14 -5.65 5.06
CA HIS A 102 -17.20 -4.67 5.27
C HIS A 102 -18.56 -5.30 5.57
N SER A 103 -18.90 -6.43 4.93
CA SER A 103 -20.17 -7.13 5.18
C SER A 103 -20.20 -7.91 6.50
N THR A 104 -19.05 -8.33 7.03
CA THR A 104 -18.97 -9.09 8.29
C THR A 104 -18.80 -8.19 9.52
N GLU A 105 -18.08 -7.08 9.38
CA GLU A 105 -17.82 -6.13 10.47
C GLU A 105 -18.68 -4.87 10.33
N THR A 106 -20.01 -5.01 10.21
CA THR A 106 -20.93 -3.90 9.91
C THR A 106 -20.91 -2.78 10.97
N GLY A 107 -20.66 -3.13 12.23
CA GLY A 107 -20.53 -2.18 13.34
C GLY A 107 -19.15 -1.49 13.44
N GLY A 108 -18.24 -1.76 12.50
CA GLY A 108 -16.85 -1.33 12.58
C GLY A 108 -16.07 -2.07 13.68
N TYR A 109 -14.89 -1.56 14.02
CA TYR A 109 -13.91 -2.26 14.86
C TYR A 109 -13.80 -1.68 16.27
N PHE A 110 -13.32 -2.48 17.22
CA PHE A 110 -12.83 -1.92 18.48
C PHE A 110 -11.48 -1.21 18.26
N PRO A 111 -11.16 -0.12 18.98
CA PRO A 111 -9.88 0.58 18.85
C PRO A 111 -8.64 -0.32 19.00
N ALA A 112 -8.73 -1.37 19.84
CA ALA A 112 -7.68 -2.37 20.02
C ALA A 112 -7.26 -3.07 18.72
N TYR A 113 -8.13 -3.13 17.71
CA TYR A 113 -7.80 -3.70 16.40
C TYR A 113 -6.70 -2.91 15.64
N PHE A 114 -6.50 -1.64 16.00
CA PHE A 114 -5.53 -0.72 15.39
C PHE A 114 -4.41 -0.31 16.35
N SER A 115 -4.43 -0.82 17.58
CA SER A 115 -3.50 -0.40 18.62
C SER A 115 -2.47 -1.50 18.89
N THR A 116 -1.26 -1.10 19.24
CA THR A 116 -0.28 -2.02 19.81
C THR A 116 -0.71 -2.37 21.23
N PRO A 117 -0.70 -3.65 21.64
CA PRO A 117 -0.77 -4.00 23.06
C PRO A 117 0.37 -3.27 23.79
N ASP A 118 0.03 -2.51 24.83
CA ASP A 118 1.05 -2.04 25.77
C ASP A 118 1.65 -3.28 26.44
N GLU A 119 2.98 -3.30 26.57
CA GLU A 119 3.79 -4.16 27.47
C GLU A 119 4.62 -5.31 26.88
N THR A 120 4.41 -5.80 25.65
CA THR A 120 5.27 -6.88 25.09
C THR A 120 5.90 -6.55 23.75
N LEU A 121 7.25 -6.53 23.71
CA LEU A 121 7.99 -6.48 22.45
C LEU A 121 7.66 -7.72 21.61
N PRO A 122 7.42 -7.56 20.30
CA PRO A 122 7.12 -8.70 19.45
C PRO A 122 8.30 -9.68 19.46
N THR A 123 8.03 -10.93 19.78
CA THR A 123 8.96 -12.04 19.51
C THR A 123 9.27 -12.08 18.02
N LEU A 124 10.50 -11.66 17.67
CA LEU A 124 10.96 -11.46 16.29
C LEU A 124 11.25 -12.78 15.56
N PHE A 125 11.74 -13.77 16.30
CA PHE A 125 12.12 -15.09 15.78
C PHE A 125 11.42 -16.16 16.61
N SER A 126 10.63 -17.01 15.96
CA SER A 126 9.91 -18.05 16.70
C SER A 126 9.63 -19.28 15.83
N ALA A 127 9.88 -20.44 16.42
CA ALA A 127 9.54 -21.75 15.87
C ALA A 127 8.02 -22.04 15.87
N ALA A 128 7.25 -21.39 16.73
CA ALA A 128 5.81 -21.64 16.81
C ALA A 128 5.09 -21.23 15.53
N ARG A 129 4.28 -22.16 14.99
CA ARG A 129 3.36 -21.90 13.88
C ARG A 129 2.27 -20.93 14.35
N PRO A 130 1.84 -20.00 13.48
CA PRO A 130 0.86 -19.01 13.86
C PRO A 130 -0.50 -19.68 14.12
N PRO A 131 -1.35 -19.09 14.98
CA PRO A 131 -2.77 -19.36 14.93
C PRO A 131 -3.28 -19.04 13.53
N VAL A 132 -4.20 -19.84 12.99
CA VAL A 132 -4.89 -19.51 11.73
C VAL A 132 -5.77 -18.27 11.98
N GLY A 133 -5.20 -17.09 11.80
CA GLY A 133 -5.89 -15.81 11.98
C GLY A 133 -6.91 -15.55 10.88
N LYS A 134 -7.89 -14.69 11.16
CA LYS A 134 -8.80 -14.19 10.13
C LYS A 134 -7.97 -13.44 9.07
N PRO A 135 -8.16 -13.69 7.77
CA PRO A 135 -7.42 -13.00 6.73
C PRO A 135 -7.74 -11.50 6.77
N THR A 136 -6.76 -10.68 7.15
CA THR A 136 -6.85 -9.21 7.13
C THR A 136 -6.26 -8.64 5.83
N ILE A 137 -6.69 -7.44 5.45
CA ILE A 137 -6.08 -6.71 4.35
C ILE A 137 -4.79 -6.10 4.88
N PRO A 138 -3.62 -6.28 4.25
CA PRO A 138 -2.39 -5.67 4.72
C PRO A 138 -2.50 -4.14 4.67
N PRO A 139 -1.87 -3.40 5.61
CA PRO A 139 -1.77 -1.94 5.52
C PRO A 139 -1.21 -1.52 4.15
N SER A 140 -1.90 -0.58 3.49
CA SER A 140 -1.73 -0.31 2.07
C SER A 140 -0.32 0.12 1.66
N PHE A 141 0.38 0.81 2.57
CA PHE A 141 1.73 1.34 2.35
C PHE A 141 2.81 0.62 3.17
N HIS A 142 2.59 -0.63 3.61
CA HIS A 142 3.57 -1.35 4.44
C HIS A 142 4.96 -1.48 3.80
N VAL A 143 5.05 -1.89 2.52
CA VAL A 143 6.34 -1.98 1.80
C VAL A 143 7.06 -0.63 1.75
N PRO A 144 6.46 0.47 1.24
CA PRO A 144 7.17 1.74 1.18
C PRO A 144 7.41 2.39 2.55
N ALA A 145 6.59 2.11 3.58
CA ALA A 145 6.89 2.53 4.95
C ALA A 145 8.14 1.85 5.50
N ILE A 146 8.34 0.57 5.18
CA ILE A 146 9.55 -0.17 5.56
C ILE A 146 10.76 0.37 4.80
N ILE A 147 10.63 0.65 3.50
CA ILE A 147 11.70 1.30 2.71
C ILE A 147 12.08 2.66 3.35
N ASP A 148 11.10 3.49 3.73
CA ASP A 148 11.35 4.76 4.42
C ASP A 148 12.16 4.55 5.72
N ALA A 149 11.75 3.60 6.57
CA ALA A 149 12.43 3.32 7.83
C ALA A 149 13.88 2.87 7.61
N LEU A 150 14.12 1.98 6.65
CA LEU A 150 15.45 1.50 6.31
C LEU A 150 16.34 2.61 5.72
N LYS A 151 15.79 3.47 4.84
CA LYS A 151 16.51 4.60 4.25
C LYS A 151 16.79 5.73 5.25
N LEU A 152 15.97 5.88 6.28
CA LEU A 152 16.20 6.82 7.38
C LEU A 152 17.22 6.29 8.39
N SER A 153 17.41 4.97 8.47
CA SER A 153 18.43 4.36 9.32
C SER A 153 19.82 4.48 8.69
N PRO A 154 20.79 5.14 9.35
CA PRO A 154 22.15 5.27 8.83
C PRO A 154 22.85 3.94 8.56
N ARG A 155 22.47 2.89 9.31
CA ARG A 155 23.02 1.52 9.19
C ARG A 155 22.58 0.84 7.90
N TYR A 156 21.29 0.99 7.53
CA TYR A 156 20.69 0.22 6.43
C TYR A 156 20.54 1.00 5.13
N ALA A 157 20.59 2.34 5.15
CA ALA A 157 20.28 3.17 3.99
C ALA A 157 21.05 2.81 2.71
N LYS A 158 22.33 2.41 2.87
CA LYS A 158 23.23 2.01 1.77
C LYS A 158 23.02 0.57 1.28
N LEU A 159 22.36 -0.26 2.10
CA LEU A 159 22.08 -1.66 1.79
C LEU A 159 20.75 -1.83 1.04
N VAL A 160 19.90 -0.80 1.02
CA VAL A 160 18.59 -0.84 0.35
C VAL A 160 18.72 -0.43 -1.11
N HIS A 161 18.32 -1.33 -2.00
CA HIS A 161 18.35 -1.12 -3.44
C HIS A 161 16.96 -1.28 -4.04
N LEU A 162 16.46 -0.22 -4.69
CA LEU A 162 15.27 -0.31 -5.53
C LEU A 162 15.72 -0.62 -6.95
N VAL A 163 15.32 -1.77 -7.49
CA VAL A 163 15.87 -2.29 -8.74
C VAL A 163 14.91 -2.10 -9.91
N PRO A 164 15.38 -1.88 -11.15
CA PRO A 164 14.52 -1.74 -12.33
C PRO A 164 13.93 -3.07 -12.84
N GLY A 165 13.60 -3.97 -11.93
CA GLY A 165 12.99 -5.26 -12.18
C GLY A 165 12.39 -5.77 -10.87
N GLU A 166 12.30 -7.10 -10.77
CA GLU A 166 11.85 -7.78 -9.56
C GLU A 166 13.05 -8.06 -8.63
N ALA A 167 12.82 -7.98 -7.32
CA ALA A 167 13.85 -8.13 -6.30
C ALA A 167 14.44 -9.55 -6.27
N ASP A 168 13.63 -10.57 -6.54
CA ASP A 168 14.03 -11.98 -6.57
C ASP A 168 15.12 -12.25 -7.62
N ALA A 169 14.96 -11.73 -8.83
CA ALA A 169 15.94 -11.81 -9.90
C ALA A 169 17.29 -11.20 -9.49
N TYR A 170 17.27 -10.04 -8.82
CA TYR A 170 18.49 -9.38 -8.34
C TYR A 170 19.13 -10.13 -7.17
N CYS A 171 18.32 -10.72 -6.27
CA CYS A 171 18.83 -11.60 -5.23
C CYS A 171 19.53 -12.83 -5.83
N ALA A 172 18.90 -13.47 -6.83
CA ALA A 172 19.47 -14.62 -7.52
C ALA A 172 20.76 -14.26 -8.25
N GLN A 173 20.77 -13.14 -8.98
CA GLN A 173 21.95 -12.65 -9.67
C GLN A 173 23.11 -12.39 -8.69
N HIS A 174 22.84 -11.77 -7.55
CA HIS A 174 23.83 -11.54 -6.51
C HIS A 174 24.44 -12.88 -6.05
N LEU A 175 23.60 -13.84 -5.66
CA LEU A 175 24.04 -15.16 -5.20
C LEU A 175 24.81 -15.96 -6.26
N SER A 176 24.42 -15.84 -7.53
CA SER A 176 25.11 -16.53 -8.63
C SER A 176 26.58 -16.10 -8.77
N GLN A 177 26.90 -14.87 -8.37
CA GLN A 177 28.23 -14.26 -8.49
C GLN A 177 29.08 -14.44 -7.24
N SER A 178 28.50 -14.27 -6.05
CA SER A 178 29.22 -14.25 -4.77
C SER A 178 28.93 -15.44 -3.85
N GLY A 179 27.91 -16.25 -4.15
CA GLY A 179 27.41 -17.29 -3.25
C GLY A 179 26.57 -16.74 -2.10
N GLY A 180 26.55 -17.45 -0.97
CA GLY A 180 25.85 -17.02 0.25
C GLY A 180 24.40 -17.51 0.36
N THR A 181 23.58 -16.76 1.09
CA THR A 181 22.19 -17.13 1.38
C THR A 181 21.23 -15.98 1.08
N VAL A 182 20.11 -16.27 0.41
CA VAL A 182 19.00 -15.33 0.25
C VAL A 182 17.92 -15.61 1.28
N LEU A 183 17.44 -14.57 1.97
CA LEU A 183 16.28 -14.64 2.85
C LEU A 183 15.03 -14.19 2.09
N THR A 184 14.03 -15.06 1.99
CA THR A 184 12.79 -14.78 1.22
C THR A 184 11.55 -15.48 1.81
N SER A 185 10.39 -15.24 1.23
CA SER A 185 9.14 -16.01 1.41
C SER A 185 8.55 -16.48 0.08
N ASP A 186 9.28 -16.29 -1.02
CA ASP A 186 8.90 -16.73 -2.36
C ASP A 186 9.65 -18.00 -2.76
N SER A 187 8.91 -19.04 -3.12
CA SER A 187 9.52 -20.30 -3.55
C SER A 187 10.13 -20.22 -4.94
N ASP A 188 9.80 -19.18 -5.71
CA ASP A 188 10.31 -18.97 -7.07
C ASP A 188 11.83 -18.83 -7.07
N LEU A 189 12.43 -18.28 -6.01
CA LEU A 189 13.88 -18.22 -5.82
C LEU A 189 14.60 -19.58 -5.87
N ILE A 190 13.91 -20.69 -5.59
CA ILE A 190 14.50 -22.03 -5.74
C ILE A 190 14.67 -22.42 -7.21
N ALA A 191 13.85 -21.87 -8.11
CA ALA A 191 13.89 -22.15 -9.54
C ALA A 191 14.94 -21.31 -10.30
N HIS A 192 15.45 -20.23 -9.68
CA HIS A 192 16.53 -19.42 -10.24
C HIS A 192 17.89 -20.13 -10.18
N GLU A 193 18.82 -19.71 -11.05
CA GLU A 193 20.22 -20.10 -10.97
C GLU A 193 20.92 -19.31 -9.85
N LEU A 194 21.28 -20.01 -8.77
CA LEU A 194 21.89 -19.41 -7.58
C LEU A 194 23.39 -19.70 -7.46
N GLY A 195 23.99 -20.44 -8.40
CA GLY A 195 25.37 -20.92 -8.29
C GLY A 195 25.55 -21.78 -7.02
N LYS A 196 26.46 -21.37 -6.13
CA LYS A 196 26.68 -22.01 -4.82
C LYS A 196 25.76 -21.47 -3.73
N GLY A 197 24.84 -20.58 -4.08
CA GLY A 197 23.91 -19.94 -3.16
C GLY A 197 22.86 -20.89 -2.59
N SER A 198 22.16 -20.41 -1.56
CA SER A 198 21.08 -21.13 -0.90
C SER A 198 19.92 -20.21 -0.56
N VAL A 199 18.72 -20.78 -0.45
CA VAL A 199 17.51 -20.06 -0.06
C VAL A 199 17.14 -20.44 1.37
N VAL A 200 16.86 -19.45 2.21
CA VAL A 200 16.27 -19.63 3.55
C VAL A 200 14.96 -18.87 3.60
N PHE A 201 13.91 -19.55 4.03
CA PHE A 201 12.61 -18.90 4.19
C PHE A 201 12.53 -18.16 5.52
N LEU A 202 12.12 -16.89 5.47
CA LEU A 202 12.01 -16.00 6.63
C LEU A 202 11.17 -16.61 7.76
N ARG A 203 10.07 -17.30 7.40
CA ARG A 203 9.19 -17.97 8.37
C ARG A 203 9.83 -19.16 9.11
N ASP A 204 10.93 -19.69 8.58
CA ASP A 204 11.62 -20.88 9.09
C ASP A 204 12.88 -20.49 9.90
N ILE A 205 13.10 -19.19 10.14
CA ILE A 205 14.16 -18.66 11.02
C ILE A 205 13.62 -18.53 12.45
N TYR A 206 14.28 -19.19 13.39
CA TYR A 206 13.91 -19.15 14.81
C TYR A 206 15.13 -19.20 15.72
N LEU A 207 14.96 -18.84 16.99
CA LEU A 207 16.01 -19.01 18.00
C LEU A 207 15.95 -20.45 18.54
N ASP A 208 17.08 -21.15 18.49
CA ASP A 208 17.23 -22.46 19.14
C ASP A 208 17.44 -22.33 20.66
N GLU A 209 17.61 -23.45 21.35
CA GLU A 209 17.85 -23.50 22.80
C GLU A 209 19.12 -22.73 23.23
N ASN A 210 20.08 -22.56 22.32
CA ASN A 210 21.33 -21.84 22.52
C ASN A 210 21.26 -20.37 22.05
N SER A 211 20.07 -19.88 21.67
CA SER A 211 19.85 -18.54 21.13
C SER A 211 20.53 -18.24 19.79
N HIS A 212 20.90 -19.27 19.03
CA HIS A 212 21.36 -19.14 17.64
C HIS A 212 20.18 -19.08 16.67
N LEU A 213 20.37 -18.44 15.51
CA LEU A 213 19.36 -18.37 14.44
C LEU A 213 19.34 -19.69 13.65
N ALA A 214 18.59 -20.67 14.14
CA ALA A 214 18.36 -21.92 13.42
C ALA A 214 17.47 -21.70 12.19
N CYS A 215 17.78 -22.40 11.10
CA CYS A 215 17.05 -22.32 9.85
C CYS A 215 17.12 -23.62 9.02
N ALA A 216 16.29 -23.71 7.98
CA ALA A 216 16.35 -24.73 6.94
C ALA A 216 16.82 -24.10 5.62
N ARG A 217 17.93 -24.62 5.06
CA ARG A 217 18.53 -24.15 3.81
C ARG A 217 18.12 -25.03 2.63
N PHE A 218 17.57 -24.40 1.61
CA PHE A 218 17.32 -24.99 0.30
C PHE A 218 18.52 -24.67 -0.59
N ASN A 219 19.42 -25.62 -0.74
CA ASN A 219 20.55 -25.52 -1.68
C ASN A 219 20.17 -26.26 -2.98
N PRO A 220 19.94 -25.56 -4.10
CA PRO A 220 19.49 -26.20 -5.34
C PRO A 220 20.44 -27.30 -5.82
N THR A 221 21.76 -27.10 -5.76
CA THR A 221 22.75 -28.11 -6.15
C THR A 221 22.63 -29.37 -5.30
N HIS A 222 22.59 -29.21 -3.97
CA HIS A 222 22.45 -30.33 -3.04
C HIS A 222 21.14 -31.09 -3.24
N ILE A 223 20.04 -30.36 -3.43
CA ILE A 223 18.71 -30.95 -3.66
C ILE A 223 18.72 -31.73 -4.97
N SER A 224 19.25 -31.18 -6.06
CA SER A 224 19.38 -31.87 -7.34
C SER A 224 20.19 -33.16 -7.23
N GLU A 225 21.33 -33.13 -6.52
CA GLU A 225 22.14 -34.33 -6.28
C GLU A 225 21.37 -35.41 -5.52
N LYS A 226 20.63 -35.05 -4.47
CA LYS A 226 19.82 -35.99 -3.67
C LYS A 226 18.65 -36.57 -4.46
N LEU A 227 18.06 -35.76 -5.34
CA LEU A 227 16.98 -36.19 -6.24
C LEU A 227 17.47 -36.94 -7.48
N LYS A 228 18.80 -37.06 -7.66
CA LYS A 228 19.44 -37.65 -8.84
C LYS A 228 19.01 -36.97 -10.14
N LEU A 229 18.80 -35.67 -10.08
CA LEU A 229 18.66 -34.81 -11.25
C LEU A 229 20.06 -34.60 -11.85
N ALA A 230 20.18 -34.65 -13.17
CA ALA A 230 21.44 -34.60 -13.90
C ALA A 230 22.18 -33.26 -13.76
N SER A 231 21.51 -32.18 -13.35
CA SER A 231 22.15 -30.89 -13.03
C SER A 231 21.29 -29.98 -12.14
N SER A 232 21.87 -28.89 -11.62
CA SER A 232 21.11 -27.81 -10.95
C SER A 232 20.11 -27.14 -11.89
N ALA A 233 20.39 -27.05 -13.19
CA ALA A 233 19.47 -26.51 -14.19
C ALA A 233 18.16 -27.32 -14.32
N GLU A 234 18.15 -28.58 -13.86
CA GLU A 234 16.94 -29.39 -13.80
C GLU A 234 16.02 -29.06 -12.61
N ILE A 235 16.45 -28.21 -11.67
CA ILE A 235 15.55 -27.71 -10.63
C ILE A 235 14.43 -26.85 -11.24
N CYS A 236 14.73 -26.11 -12.31
CA CYS A 236 13.75 -25.36 -13.09
C CYS A 236 12.78 -26.31 -13.82
N ARG A 237 13.29 -27.41 -14.39
CA ARG A 237 12.46 -28.50 -14.95
C ARG A 237 11.52 -29.09 -13.91
N PHE A 238 12.03 -29.40 -12.72
CA PHE A 238 11.25 -29.93 -11.62
C PHE A 238 10.16 -28.95 -11.14
N ALA A 239 10.53 -27.68 -11.00
CA ALA A 239 9.60 -26.60 -10.65
C ALA A 239 8.45 -26.46 -11.66
N TYR A 240 8.77 -26.53 -12.96
CA TYR A 240 7.76 -26.52 -14.03
C TYR A 240 6.79 -27.70 -13.90
N GLU A 241 7.30 -28.92 -13.74
CA GLU A 241 6.45 -30.11 -13.60
C GLU A 241 5.58 -30.05 -12.34
N ARG A 242 6.10 -29.49 -11.24
CA ARG A 242 5.31 -29.21 -10.04
C ARG A 242 4.20 -28.17 -10.30
N LYS A 243 4.48 -27.12 -11.07
CA LYS A 243 3.49 -26.09 -11.46
C LYS A 243 2.38 -26.70 -12.33
N CYS A 244 2.73 -27.51 -13.32
CA CYS A 244 1.78 -28.19 -14.21
C CYS A 244 0.98 -29.28 -13.49
N SER A 245 1.59 -29.96 -12.52
CA SER A 245 0.98 -31.07 -11.79
C SER A 245 1.01 -30.86 -10.26
N PRO A 246 0.16 -29.96 -9.71
CA PRO A 246 0.17 -29.62 -8.28
C PRO A 246 -0.12 -30.81 -7.35
N HIS A 247 -0.81 -31.84 -7.84
CA HIS A 247 -1.22 -33.00 -7.07
C HIS A 247 -0.31 -34.22 -7.22
N SER A 248 0.70 -34.16 -8.10
CA SER A 248 1.62 -35.29 -8.32
C SER A 248 2.52 -35.56 -7.12
N THR A 249 2.77 -36.83 -6.86
CA THR A 249 3.77 -37.29 -5.88
C THR A 249 5.19 -37.04 -6.38
N LEU A 250 6.17 -37.05 -5.48
CA LEU A 250 7.57 -36.85 -5.85
C LEU A 250 8.06 -37.87 -6.91
N PRO A 251 7.81 -39.19 -6.79
CA PRO A 251 8.22 -40.15 -7.83
C PRO A 251 7.63 -39.86 -9.21
N GLN A 252 6.36 -39.43 -9.26
CA GLN A 252 5.70 -39.06 -10.52
C GLN A 252 6.39 -37.84 -11.16
N LEU A 253 6.67 -36.80 -10.37
CA LEU A 253 7.38 -35.61 -10.86
C LEU A 253 8.77 -35.96 -11.42
N LEU A 254 9.54 -36.80 -10.71
CA LEU A 254 10.86 -37.22 -11.17
C LEU A 254 10.76 -38.01 -12.48
N GLN A 255 9.74 -38.87 -12.60
CA GLN A 255 9.48 -39.59 -13.85
C GLN A 255 9.13 -38.62 -15.00
N ASP A 256 8.37 -37.57 -14.74
CA ASP A 256 8.00 -36.56 -15.74
C ASP A 256 9.17 -35.64 -16.12
N CYS A 257 10.12 -35.43 -15.20
CA CYS A 257 11.37 -34.72 -15.51
C CYS A 257 12.25 -35.48 -16.51
N ILE A 258 12.23 -36.82 -16.49
CA ILE A 258 13.00 -37.68 -17.42
C ILE A 258 12.34 -37.73 -18.82
N LYS A 259 11.02 -37.60 -18.88
CA LYS A 259 10.28 -37.61 -20.14
C LYS A 259 10.52 -36.31 -20.92
N PRO A 260 10.41 -36.35 -22.26
CA PRO A 260 10.37 -35.13 -23.07
C PRO A 260 9.27 -34.18 -22.58
N VAL A 261 9.57 -32.89 -22.53
CA VAL A 261 8.62 -31.84 -22.19
C VAL A 261 7.41 -31.92 -23.12
N ALA A 262 6.22 -32.14 -22.57
CA ALA A 262 4.98 -32.22 -23.34
C ALA A 262 4.62 -30.87 -23.98
N ASP A 263 4.64 -29.79 -23.19
CA ASP A 263 4.46 -28.42 -23.64
C ASP A 263 5.79 -27.67 -23.65
N LYS A 264 6.50 -27.77 -24.78
CA LYS A 264 7.80 -27.11 -24.97
C LYS A 264 7.69 -25.59 -24.92
N THR A 265 6.59 -25.03 -25.42
CA THR A 265 6.38 -23.58 -25.46
C THR A 265 6.19 -23.06 -24.04
N GLY A 266 5.26 -23.66 -23.28
CA GLY A 266 5.01 -23.29 -21.89
C GLY A 266 6.24 -23.47 -20.99
N TYR A 267 7.05 -24.51 -21.23
CA TYR A 267 8.31 -24.69 -20.51
C TYR A 267 9.35 -23.63 -20.85
N THR A 268 9.48 -23.27 -22.13
CA THR A 268 10.41 -22.21 -22.55
C THR A 268 10.00 -20.86 -21.96
N GLU A 269 8.71 -20.54 -21.97
CA GLU A 269 8.17 -19.32 -21.36
C GLU A 269 8.38 -19.32 -19.83
N PHE A 270 8.19 -20.46 -19.16
CA PHE A 270 8.50 -20.61 -17.74
C PHE A 270 9.99 -20.39 -17.45
N CYS A 271 10.90 -21.02 -18.22
CA CYS A 271 12.33 -20.84 -18.02
C CYS A 271 12.76 -19.38 -18.24
N ARG A 272 12.14 -18.69 -19.21
CA ARG A 272 12.41 -17.28 -19.51
C ARG A 272 12.20 -16.40 -18.27
N GLU A 273 11.21 -16.68 -17.43
CA GLU A 273 10.96 -15.93 -16.19
C GLU A 273 12.16 -15.95 -15.23
N TYR A 274 12.92 -17.05 -15.20
CA TYR A 274 14.03 -17.24 -14.26
C TYR A 274 15.42 -17.02 -14.87
N LEU A 275 15.53 -17.12 -16.20
CA LEU A 275 16.77 -16.95 -16.97
C LEU A 275 16.91 -15.53 -17.55
N ASP A 276 15.82 -15.01 -18.12
CA ASP A 276 15.82 -13.71 -18.79
C ASP A 276 15.26 -12.68 -17.81
N HIS A 277 16.14 -12.14 -16.96
CA HIS A 277 15.77 -11.09 -16.02
C HIS A 277 15.26 -9.86 -16.78
N VAL A 278 13.95 -9.62 -16.74
CA VAL A 278 13.34 -8.45 -17.38
C VAL A 278 13.71 -7.21 -16.58
N VAL A 279 14.55 -6.37 -17.19
CA VAL A 279 15.01 -5.11 -16.61
C VAL A 279 14.52 -3.95 -17.47
N ALA A 280 13.82 -3.01 -16.85
CA ALA A 280 13.42 -1.78 -17.51
C ALA A 280 14.63 -0.87 -17.74
N PRO A 281 14.74 -0.22 -18.91
CA PRO A 281 15.80 0.75 -19.16
C PRO A 281 15.66 1.95 -18.23
N MET A 282 16.79 2.46 -17.73
CA MET A 282 16.81 3.67 -16.91
C MET A 282 16.31 4.88 -17.72
N PRO A 283 15.42 5.72 -17.18
CA PRO A 283 14.94 6.89 -17.88
C PRO A 283 16.08 7.89 -18.09
N ILE A 284 16.12 8.52 -19.26
CA ILE A 284 17.01 9.64 -19.53
C ILE A 284 16.18 10.91 -19.48
N SER A 285 16.63 11.88 -18.71
CA SER A 285 15.95 13.18 -18.58
C SER A 285 15.98 13.95 -19.90
N ALA A 286 15.12 14.97 -20.01
CA ALA A 286 15.17 15.95 -21.10
C ALA A 286 16.57 16.60 -21.30
N HIS A 287 17.44 16.54 -20.30
CA HIS A 287 18.80 17.08 -20.34
C HIS A 287 19.88 16.02 -20.60
N GLY A 288 19.51 14.79 -20.95
CA GLY A 288 20.45 13.71 -21.25
C GLY A 288 21.08 13.04 -20.03
N THR A 289 20.54 13.27 -18.82
CA THR A 289 21.05 12.66 -17.59
C THR A 289 20.20 11.47 -17.16
N PRO A 290 20.78 10.33 -16.74
CA PRO A 290 20.02 9.24 -16.15
C PRO A 290 19.21 9.71 -14.93
N ILE A 291 17.97 9.23 -14.79
CA ILE A 291 17.11 9.51 -13.65
C ILE A 291 17.21 8.35 -12.67
N PRO A 292 17.79 8.55 -11.48
CA PRO A 292 17.94 7.49 -10.49
C PRO A 292 16.58 7.15 -9.87
N ILE A 293 16.35 5.86 -9.62
CA ILE A 293 15.12 5.36 -8.99
C ILE A 293 15.31 4.97 -7.52
N ASP A 294 16.55 4.94 -7.00
CA ASP A 294 16.91 4.35 -5.70
C ASP A 294 16.15 4.89 -4.49
N ASN A 295 15.64 6.12 -4.59
CA ASN A 295 14.93 6.82 -3.52
C ASN A 295 13.42 6.94 -3.78
N LEU A 296 12.91 6.24 -4.80
CA LEU A 296 11.50 6.20 -5.12
C LEU A 296 10.76 5.10 -4.34
N ASP A 297 9.45 5.28 -4.23
CA ASP A 297 8.52 4.21 -3.90
C ASP A 297 8.43 3.21 -5.06
N PRO A 298 8.28 1.90 -4.81
CA PRO A 298 8.10 0.88 -5.86
C PRO A 298 7.10 1.25 -6.96
N ARG A 299 5.91 1.77 -6.60
CA ARG A 299 4.87 2.14 -7.57
C ARG A 299 5.22 3.38 -8.37
N ILE A 300 5.94 4.30 -7.74
CA ILE A 300 6.36 5.56 -8.36
C ILE A 300 7.53 5.29 -9.30
N SER A 301 8.48 4.44 -8.91
CA SER A 301 9.54 3.90 -9.76
C SER A 301 8.97 3.22 -10.98
N GLU A 302 8.01 2.30 -10.81
CA GLU A 302 7.44 1.57 -11.93
C GLU A 302 6.75 2.51 -12.93
N MET A 303 5.99 3.49 -12.44
CA MET A 303 5.40 4.53 -13.30
C MET A 303 6.49 5.35 -14.01
N VAL A 304 7.55 5.78 -13.32
CA VAL A 304 8.67 6.53 -13.90
C VAL A 304 9.38 5.73 -14.99
N LEU A 305 9.60 4.43 -14.79
CA LEU A 305 10.22 3.54 -15.77
C LEU A 305 9.31 3.33 -16.98
N GLN A 306 8.00 3.14 -16.77
CA GLN A 306 7.02 3.05 -17.87
C GLN A 306 6.97 4.33 -18.71
N LEU A 307 7.10 5.52 -18.11
CA LEU A 307 7.13 6.79 -18.86
C LEU A 307 8.26 6.88 -19.89
N ALA A 308 9.35 6.14 -19.67
CA ALA A 308 10.55 6.13 -20.51
C ALA A 308 10.51 5.08 -21.63
N GLN A 309 9.58 4.13 -21.58
CA GLN A 309 9.49 3.06 -22.57
C GLN A 309 9.04 3.64 -23.92
N LYS A 310 9.86 3.40 -24.94
CA LYS A 310 9.49 3.65 -26.33
C LYS A 310 8.91 2.36 -26.89
N ASP A 311 7.66 2.42 -27.33
CA ASP A 311 7.04 1.28 -27.99
C ASP A 311 7.60 1.18 -29.42
N ASP A 312 8.73 0.49 -29.57
CA ASP A 312 9.37 0.30 -30.89
C ASP A 312 8.64 -0.77 -31.73
N GLN A 313 7.63 -1.48 -31.19
CA GLN A 313 6.96 -2.58 -31.90
C GLN A 313 5.42 -2.52 -31.96
N MET A 314 4.72 -1.72 -31.15
CA MET A 314 3.26 -1.54 -31.28
C MET A 314 2.87 -0.15 -31.80
N LYS A 315 1.95 -0.12 -32.78
CA LYS A 315 1.36 1.11 -33.35
C LYS A 315 0.49 1.90 -32.35
N GLU A 316 0.28 1.39 -31.14
CA GLU A 316 -0.47 2.06 -30.08
C GLU A 316 0.47 2.37 -28.91
N VAL A 317 0.65 3.64 -28.60
CA VAL A 317 1.36 4.08 -27.39
C VAL A 317 0.57 3.58 -26.18
N SER A 318 1.07 2.56 -25.48
CA SER A 318 0.49 2.14 -24.22
C SER A 318 0.65 3.24 -23.17
N GLU A 319 -0.46 3.72 -22.61
CA GLU A 319 -0.43 4.70 -21.52
C GLU A 319 0.15 4.04 -20.26
N PRO A 320 1.08 4.71 -19.53
CA PRO A 320 1.63 4.20 -18.28
C PRO A 320 0.54 3.86 -17.28
N LYS A 321 0.73 2.77 -16.54
CA LYS A 321 -0.23 2.24 -15.58
C LYS A 321 0.30 2.41 -14.16
N ILE A 322 -0.57 2.79 -13.25
CA ILE A 322 -0.27 2.79 -11.81
C ILE A 322 -1.38 2.07 -11.04
N PHE A 323 -0.96 1.10 -10.22
CA PHE A 323 -1.85 0.30 -9.39
C PHE A 323 -1.82 0.84 -7.96
N LEU A 324 -2.80 1.70 -7.64
CA LEU A 324 -2.94 2.26 -6.30
C LEU A 324 -3.38 1.16 -5.33
N PRO A 325 -2.79 1.06 -4.13
CA PRO A 325 -3.12 0.00 -3.21
C PRO A 325 -4.56 0.15 -2.70
N ILE A 326 -5.20 -0.99 -2.41
CA ILE A 326 -6.51 -1.02 -1.76
C ILE A 326 -6.34 -0.47 -0.34
N LEU A 327 -7.11 0.57 -0.02
CA LEU A 327 -7.17 1.16 1.33
C LEU A 327 -8.22 0.43 2.16
N LEU A 328 -8.04 0.39 3.47
CA LEU A 328 -9.12 -0.02 4.38
C LEU A 328 -10.19 1.08 4.37
N GLU A 329 -11.23 0.90 3.55
CA GLU A 329 -12.22 1.93 3.28
C GLU A 329 -13.64 1.34 3.14
N ASN A 330 -14.66 2.19 3.26
CA ASN A 330 -16.04 1.78 3.03
C ASN A 330 -16.30 1.56 1.52
N THR A 331 -16.54 0.32 1.12
CA THR A 331 -16.77 -0.06 -0.29
C THR A 331 -18.11 0.41 -0.85
N GLN A 332 -19.06 0.82 -0.01
CA GLN A 332 -20.34 1.40 -0.44
C GLN A 332 -20.22 2.88 -0.83
N ARG A 333 -19.11 3.54 -0.48
CA ARG A 333 -18.80 4.93 -0.88
C ARG A 333 -17.87 4.94 -2.10
N GLY A 334 -17.65 6.12 -2.68
CA GLY A 334 -16.64 6.31 -3.72
C GLY A 334 -15.23 5.93 -3.23
N SER A 335 -14.32 5.67 -4.16
CA SER A 335 -12.92 5.36 -3.84
C SER A 335 -12.24 6.54 -3.14
N ALA A 336 -11.53 6.30 -2.03
CA ALA A 336 -10.80 7.35 -1.30
C ALA A 336 -9.70 8.05 -2.14
N TRP A 337 -9.21 7.39 -3.18
CA TRP A 337 -8.30 7.95 -4.18
C TRP A 337 -8.90 9.05 -5.07
N GLU A 338 -10.22 9.26 -5.07
CA GLU A 338 -10.90 10.17 -5.98
C GLU A 338 -10.47 11.63 -5.80
N GLN A 339 -10.61 12.15 -4.59
CA GLN A 339 -10.47 13.58 -4.30
C GLN A 339 -9.02 14.06 -4.38
N SER A 340 -8.06 13.13 -4.33
CA SER A 340 -6.63 13.40 -4.47
C SER A 340 -6.12 13.27 -5.91
N THR A 341 -6.99 12.98 -6.89
CA THR A 341 -6.63 12.89 -8.32
C THR A 341 -5.88 14.13 -8.84
N PRO A 342 -6.30 15.39 -8.54
CA PRO A 342 -5.60 16.57 -9.05
C PRO A 342 -4.13 16.67 -8.62
N ILE A 343 -3.79 16.18 -7.42
CA ILE A 343 -2.39 16.14 -6.94
C ILE A 343 -1.58 15.17 -7.81
N ARG A 344 -2.14 14.00 -8.10
CA ARG A 344 -1.48 13.00 -8.94
C ARG A 344 -1.37 13.44 -10.40
N GLN A 345 -2.39 14.10 -10.95
CA GLN A 345 -2.31 14.72 -12.29
C GLN A 345 -1.16 15.72 -12.39
N LEU A 346 -1.00 16.60 -11.39
CA LEU A 346 0.14 17.52 -11.35
C LEU A 346 1.47 16.76 -11.31
N ALA A 347 1.56 15.71 -10.50
CA ALA A 347 2.77 14.91 -10.42
C ALA A 347 3.10 14.16 -11.73
N TYR A 348 2.11 13.54 -12.38
CA TYR A 348 2.29 12.88 -13.67
C TYR A 348 2.73 13.88 -14.75
N THR A 349 2.15 15.08 -14.74
CA THR A 349 2.52 16.17 -15.66
C THR A 349 3.99 16.57 -15.47
N ILE A 350 4.43 16.74 -14.22
CA ILE A 350 5.83 17.07 -13.92
C ILE A 350 6.77 15.91 -14.29
N ALA A 351 6.36 14.66 -14.03
CA ALA A 351 7.15 13.49 -14.44
C ALA A 351 7.31 13.45 -15.96
N ARG A 352 6.28 13.83 -16.72
CA ARG A 352 6.35 13.94 -18.19
C ARG A 352 7.24 15.08 -18.67
N TRP A 353 7.35 16.20 -17.94
CA TRP A 353 8.34 17.24 -18.23
C TRP A 353 9.78 16.73 -18.07
N LEU A 354 10.00 15.86 -17.07
CA LEU A 354 11.30 15.24 -16.81
C LEU A 354 11.65 14.17 -17.85
N ILE A 355 10.66 13.38 -18.27
CA ILE A 355 10.80 12.21 -19.16
C ILE A 355 9.91 12.43 -20.39
N PRO A 356 10.42 13.15 -21.41
CA PRO A 356 9.64 13.44 -22.61
C PRO A 356 9.19 12.16 -23.30
N GLY A 357 7.91 12.11 -23.69
CA GLY A 357 7.30 10.96 -24.34
C GLY A 357 5.89 11.27 -24.84
N PRO A 358 5.31 10.36 -25.63
CA PRO A 358 4.03 10.61 -26.32
C PRO A 358 2.79 10.48 -25.42
N SER A 359 2.89 9.78 -24.28
CA SER A 359 1.72 9.48 -23.45
C SER A 359 1.17 10.72 -22.75
N SER A 360 -0.15 10.89 -22.80
CA SER A 360 -0.87 12.10 -22.37
C SER A 360 -1.66 11.89 -21.08
N ALA A 361 -1.68 10.66 -20.56
CA ALA A 361 -2.37 10.29 -19.35
C ALA A 361 -1.59 9.24 -18.56
N VAL A 362 -2.09 8.91 -17.37
CA VAL A 362 -1.70 7.71 -16.63
C VAL A 362 -2.98 6.94 -16.31
N GLN A 363 -2.97 5.63 -16.54
CA GLN A 363 -4.07 4.74 -16.20
C GLN A 363 -3.99 4.35 -14.73
N GLU A 364 -4.94 4.84 -13.94
CA GLU A 364 -5.03 4.53 -12.51
C GLU A 364 -5.96 3.35 -12.25
N TYR A 365 -5.41 2.31 -11.65
CA TYR A 365 -6.17 1.19 -11.11
C TYR A 365 -6.35 1.41 -9.62
N ARG A 366 -7.58 1.73 -9.21
CA ARG A 366 -7.94 2.09 -7.83
C ARG A 366 -8.67 0.93 -7.15
N ARG A 367 -9.94 0.74 -7.52
CA ARG A 367 -10.76 -0.44 -7.19
C ARG A 367 -10.99 -1.24 -8.46
N VAL A 368 -10.36 -2.39 -8.57
CA VAL A 368 -10.48 -3.29 -9.73
C VAL A 368 -11.51 -4.36 -9.40
N ASN A 369 -12.64 -4.34 -10.10
CA ASN A 369 -13.72 -5.32 -9.89
C ASN A 369 -13.57 -6.55 -10.78
N THR A 370 -12.97 -6.38 -11.97
CA THR A 370 -12.77 -7.46 -12.94
C THR A 370 -11.37 -7.36 -13.54
N THR A 371 -10.84 -8.49 -14.02
CA THR A 371 -9.50 -8.57 -14.63
C THR A 371 -9.39 -7.85 -15.97
N VAL A 372 -10.52 -7.49 -16.59
CA VAL A 372 -10.60 -6.81 -17.90
C VAL A 372 -10.87 -5.30 -17.79
N GLN A 373 -10.94 -4.76 -16.57
CA GLN A 373 -11.19 -3.33 -16.35
C GLN A 373 -10.03 -2.48 -16.90
N LYS A 374 -10.34 -1.36 -17.57
CA LYS A 374 -9.34 -0.48 -18.22
C LYS A 374 -8.69 0.57 -17.31
N GLY A 375 -8.97 0.56 -16.01
CA GLY A 375 -8.55 1.63 -15.09
C GLY A 375 -9.28 2.95 -15.35
N ARG A 376 -8.82 4.02 -14.69
CA ARG A 376 -9.32 5.39 -14.87
C ARG A 376 -8.19 6.28 -15.39
N GLN A 377 -8.47 7.05 -16.44
CA GLN A 377 -7.50 7.99 -17.00
C GLN A 377 -7.33 9.20 -16.08
N ALA A 378 -6.09 9.46 -15.67
CA ALA A 378 -5.66 10.73 -15.10
C ALA A 378 -4.95 11.53 -16.18
N ILE A 379 -5.69 12.42 -16.84
CA ILE A 379 -5.18 13.25 -17.94
C ILE A 379 -4.13 14.21 -17.40
N MET A 380 -2.97 14.28 -18.06
CA MET A 380 -1.91 15.23 -17.74
C MET A 380 -2.34 16.65 -18.12
N LEU A 381 -1.89 17.63 -17.36
CA LEU A 381 -2.27 19.03 -17.53
C LEU A 381 -1.41 19.70 -18.61
N SER A 382 -1.93 20.75 -19.23
CA SER A 382 -1.06 21.68 -19.97
C SER A 382 -0.09 22.38 -19.02
N GLU A 383 0.99 22.97 -19.55
CA GLU A 383 1.98 23.63 -18.71
C GLU A 383 1.40 24.79 -17.88
N GLY A 384 0.51 25.60 -18.49
CA GLY A 384 -0.15 26.71 -17.80
C GLY A 384 -1.09 26.24 -16.68
N GLU A 385 -1.85 25.18 -16.92
CA GLU A 385 -2.74 24.58 -15.90
C GLU A 385 -1.93 23.96 -14.75
N ALA A 386 -0.82 23.28 -15.06
CA ALA A 386 0.07 22.71 -14.05
C ALA A 386 0.69 23.79 -13.15
N ARG A 387 1.17 24.91 -13.73
CA ARG A 387 1.70 26.05 -12.97
C ARG A 387 0.62 26.67 -12.08
N THR A 388 -0.58 26.89 -12.62
CA THR A 388 -1.73 27.40 -11.85
C THR A 388 -2.10 26.45 -10.70
N CYS A 389 -2.11 25.14 -10.95
CA CYS A 389 -2.37 24.12 -9.92
C CYS A 389 -1.30 24.15 -8.82
N ALA A 390 -0.02 24.24 -9.19
CA ALA A 390 1.10 24.33 -8.27
C ALA A 390 1.03 25.59 -7.39
N GLU A 391 0.73 26.76 -7.96
CA GLU A 391 0.55 28.01 -7.21
C GLU A 391 -0.62 27.93 -6.21
N ARG A 392 -1.74 27.36 -6.64
CA ARG A 392 -2.92 27.17 -5.77
C ARG A 392 -2.64 26.21 -4.62
N LEU A 393 -1.92 25.11 -4.87
CA LEU A 393 -1.49 24.19 -3.83
C LEU A 393 -0.51 24.85 -2.85
N THR A 394 0.47 25.59 -3.37
CA THR A 394 1.45 26.33 -2.57
C THR A 394 0.77 27.32 -1.62
N ARG A 395 -0.18 28.11 -2.12
CA ARG A 395 -0.96 29.06 -1.31
C ARG A 395 -1.78 28.37 -0.22
N LEU A 396 -2.42 27.25 -0.54
CA LEU A 396 -3.19 26.46 0.43
C LEU A 396 -2.27 25.94 1.55
N MET A 397 -1.15 25.32 1.19
CA MET A 397 -0.19 24.79 2.16
C MET A 397 0.39 25.92 3.04
N ALA A 398 0.73 27.07 2.47
CA ALA A 398 1.27 28.20 3.21
C ALA A 398 0.27 28.74 4.25
N THR A 399 -1.00 28.87 3.84
CA THR A 399 -2.09 29.30 4.72
C THR A 399 -2.27 28.33 5.90
N ILE A 400 -2.24 27.03 5.63
CA ILE A 400 -2.45 26.01 6.67
C ILE A 400 -1.26 25.91 7.62
N LYS A 401 -0.01 25.92 7.12
CA LYS A 401 1.19 25.88 7.98
C LYS A 401 1.24 27.06 8.95
N LEU A 402 0.90 28.26 8.48
CA LEU A 402 0.84 29.46 9.34
C LEU A 402 -0.19 29.31 10.47
N ARG A 403 -1.32 28.65 10.22
CA ARG A 403 -2.43 28.50 11.18
C ARG A 403 -2.24 27.36 12.16
N THR A 404 -1.53 26.32 11.75
CA THR A 404 -1.15 25.17 12.58
C THR A 404 0.10 25.45 13.42
N ARG A 405 0.53 26.71 13.52
CA ARG A 405 1.70 27.15 14.32
C ARG A 405 2.98 26.38 13.99
N ASN A 406 3.12 25.97 12.73
CA ASN A 406 4.23 25.14 12.24
C ASN A 406 4.35 23.75 12.88
N ASP A 407 3.30 23.23 13.54
CA ASP A 407 3.21 21.79 13.80
C ASP A 407 3.11 21.08 12.45
N THR A 408 4.19 20.41 12.05
CA THR A 408 4.33 19.86 10.71
C THR A 408 3.37 18.70 10.48
N ASN A 409 3.21 17.82 11.47
CA ASN A 409 2.31 16.68 11.36
C ASN A 409 0.86 17.18 11.26
N LEU A 410 0.43 18.03 12.20
CA LEU A 410 -0.91 18.61 12.14
C LEU A 410 -1.16 19.37 10.84
N ALA A 411 -0.19 20.15 10.37
CA ALA A 411 -0.29 20.87 9.10
C ALA A 411 -0.59 19.93 7.93
N TRP A 412 0.11 18.81 7.80
CA TRP A 412 -0.09 17.86 6.71
C TRP A 412 -1.43 17.11 6.79
N HIS A 413 -1.89 16.77 8.00
CA HIS A 413 -3.24 16.23 8.19
C HIS A 413 -4.31 17.22 7.73
N VAL A 414 -4.17 18.50 8.11
CA VAL A 414 -5.10 19.56 7.71
C VAL A 414 -5.00 19.90 6.22
N ILE A 415 -3.81 19.84 5.61
CA ILE A 415 -3.61 20.00 4.16
C ILE A 415 -4.36 18.90 3.40
N CYS A 416 -4.25 17.64 3.83
CA CYS A 416 -4.96 16.52 3.22
C CYS A 416 -6.49 16.72 3.29
N LEU A 417 -7.00 17.14 4.45
CA LEU A 417 -8.41 17.48 4.63
C LEU A 417 -8.86 18.63 3.73
N ALA A 418 -8.14 19.73 3.74
CA ALA A 418 -8.50 20.93 2.99
C ALA A 418 -8.53 20.64 1.49
N GLN A 419 -7.62 19.80 0.98
CA GLN A 419 -7.63 19.38 -0.42
C GLN A 419 -8.89 18.61 -0.79
N ASP A 420 -9.31 17.64 0.03
CA ASP A 420 -10.54 16.86 -0.18
C ASP A 420 -11.77 17.79 -0.23
N ILE A 421 -11.89 18.65 0.78
CA ILE A 421 -13.02 19.59 0.90
C ILE A 421 -13.06 20.52 -0.30
N ARG A 422 -11.92 21.05 -0.72
CA ARG A 422 -11.82 21.95 -1.87
C ARG A 422 -12.25 21.25 -3.16
N TYR A 423 -11.76 20.04 -3.39
CA TYR A 423 -12.14 19.26 -4.56
C TYR A 423 -13.66 19.00 -4.60
N CYS A 424 -14.24 18.55 -3.48
CA CYS A 424 -15.68 18.33 -3.39
C CYS A 424 -16.47 19.62 -3.67
N HIS A 425 -16.03 20.76 -3.12
CA HIS A 425 -16.67 22.05 -3.35
C HIS A 425 -16.64 22.46 -4.83
N GLU A 426 -15.49 22.34 -5.50
CA GLU A 426 -15.33 22.65 -6.93
C GLU A 426 -16.20 21.77 -7.83
N GLU A 427 -16.42 20.53 -7.42
CA GLU A 427 -17.28 19.56 -8.10
C GLU A 427 -18.77 19.69 -7.74
N GLY A 428 -19.15 20.65 -6.90
CA GLY A 428 -20.52 20.81 -6.41
C GLY A 428 -21.02 19.64 -5.55
N LYS A 429 -20.10 18.87 -4.93
CA LYS A 429 -20.36 17.69 -4.10
C LYS A 429 -20.21 18.03 -2.61
N GLN A 430 -20.91 17.29 -1.75
CA GLN A 430 -20.67 17.36 -0.30
C GLN A 430 -19.44 16.54 0.08
N SER A 431 -18.56 17.12 0.90
CA SER A 431 -17.38 16.41 1.41
C SER A 431 -17.75 15.52 2.60
N HIS A 432 -17.47 14.22 2.46
CA HIS A 432 -17.58 13.25 3.57
C HIS A 432 -16.62 13.59 4.70
N THR A 433 -15.42 14.10 4.38
CA THR A 433 -14.43 14.47 5.41
C THR A 433 -14.91 15.65 6.23
N LEU A 434 -15.46 16.69 5.59
CA LEU A 434 -16.08 17.82 6.29
C LEU A 434 -17.24 17.36 7.18
N GLN A 435 -18.16 16.56 6.65
CA GLN A 435 -19.31 16.06 7.41
C GLN A 435 -18.86 15.24 8.64
N THR A 436 -17.87 14.37 8.47
CA THR A 436 -17.32 13.53 9.56
C THR A 436 -16.63 14.39 10.62
N LEU A 437 -15.88 15.43 10.20
CA LEU A 437 -15.25 16.39 11.10
C LEU A 437 -16.32 17.13 11.93
N GLU A 438 -17.34 17.68 11.29
CA GLU A 438 -18.43 18.41 11.95
C GLU A 438 -19.23 17.51 12.92
N THR A 439 -19.49 16.26 12.54
CA THR A 439 -20.31 15.32 13.32
C THR A 439 -19.56 14.74 14.54
N ASN A 440 -18.24 14.60 14.46
CA ASN A 440 -17.44 13.96 15.53
C ASN A 440 -16.75 14.94 16.47
N SER A 441 -16.68 16.25 16.15
CA SER A 441 -16.06 17.29 16.98
C SER A 441 -16.70 17.50 18.37
N GLN A 442 -17.70 16.69 18.75
CA GLN A 442 -18.47 16.82 19.99
C GLN A 442 -18.83 15.47 20.66
N LYS A 443 -18.31 14.33 20.17
CA LYS A 443 -18.69 13.01 20.70
C LYS A 443 -17.62 12.46 21.66
N PRO A 444 -18.01 11.82 22.78
CA PRO A 444 -17.07 11.11 23.64
C PRO A 444 -16.42 9.93 22.90
N LEU A 445 -15.28 9.46 23.45
CA LEU A 445 -14.51 8.31 22.94
C LEU A 445 -15.44 7.18 22.45
N LEU A 446 -15.33 6.88 21.16
CA LEU A 446 -16.18 5.90 20.53
C LEU A 446 -15.83 4.49 21.04
N LYS A 447 -16.84 3.76 21.50
CA LYS A 447 -16.68 2.32 21.83
C LYS A 447 -16.23 1.48 20.63
N ARG A 448 -16.51 1.96 19.41
CA ARG A 448 -16.11 1.34 18.13
C ARG A 448 -15.76 2.41 17.11
N VAL A 449 -14.72 2.13 16.31
CA VAL A 449 -14.34 2.89 15.13
C VAL A 449 -15.32 2.56 14.00
N SER A 450 -16.13 3.54 13.59
CA SER A 450 -17.13 3.37 12.54
C SER A 450 -16.52 3.33 11.14
N TRP A 451 -17.24 2.73 10.17
CA TRP A 451 -16.85 2.75 8.76
C TRP A 451 -16.71 4.16 8.16
N ASP A 452 -17.43 5.15 8.70
CA ASP A 452 -17.26 6.55 8.28
C ASP A 452 -15.91 7.13 8.73
N THR A 453 -15.44 6.75 9.93
CA THR A 453 -14.12 7.14 10.46
C THR A 453 -13.00 6.40 9.71
N ILE A 454 -13.21 5.12 9.42
CA ILE A 454 -12.28 4.32 8.61
C ILE A 454 -12.14 4.93 7.21
N HIS A 455 -13.26 5.26 6.56
CA HIS A 455 -13.26 5.88 5.24
C HIS A 455 -12.68 7.31 5.25
N PHE A 456 -12.91 8.08 6.31
CA PHE A 456 -12.25 9.37 6.53
C PHE A 456 -10.72 9.21 6.57
N THR A 457 -10.23 8.23 7.34
CA THR A 457 -8.79 7.93 7.44
C THR A 457 -8.23 7.52 6.08
N ALA A 458 -8.97 6.72 5.31
CA ALA A 458 -8.58 6.34 3.96
C ALA A 458 -8.45 7.56 3.02
N HIS A 459 -9.32 8.57 3.11
CA HIS A 459 -9.16 9.82 2.34
C HIS A 459 -7.86 10.55 2.71
N LEU A 460 -7.55 10.64 4.00
CA LEU A 460 -6.30 11.25 4.45
C LEU A 460 -5.08 10.50 3.92
N GLN A 461 -5.08 9.17 4.04
CA GLN A 461 -4.02 8.31 3.52
C GLN A 461 -3.83 8.45 2.01
N ALA A 462 -4.93 8.48 1.25
CA ALA A 462 -4.89 8.66 -0.20
C ALA A 462 -4.31 10.02 -0.61
N ALA A 463 -4.72 11.10 0.08
CA ALA A 463 -4.19 12.44 -0.16
C ALA A 463 -2.70 12.53 0.23
N TYR A 464 -2.34 12.00 1.40
CA TYR A 464 -0.96 11.98 1.90
C TYR A 464 -0.02 11.26 0.93
N TYR A 465 -0.42 10.07 0.47
CA TYR A 465 0.35 9.31 -0.51
C TYR A 465 0.41 10.01 -1.88
N SER A 466 -0.65 10.72 -2.28
CA SER A 466 -0.62 11.53 -3.51
C SER A 466 0.37 12.69 -3.41
N PHE A 467 0.50 13.32 -2.24
CA PHE A 467 1.56 14.30 -1.99
C PHE A 467 2.96 13.66 -1.94
N ARG A 468 3.10 12.44 -1.40
CA ARG A 468 4.35 11.68 -1.49
C ARG A 468 4.76 11.45 -2.94
N LEU A 469 3.82 11.09 -3.80
CA LEU A 469 4.05 10.92 -5.24
C LEU A 469 4.57 12.22 -5.86
N LEU A 470 3.90 13.35 -5.60
CA LEU A 470 4.35 14.66 -6.06
C LEU A 470 5.75 15.03 -5.51
N LYS A 471 6.02 14.78 -4.24
CA LYS A 471 7.34 15.04 -3.60
C LYS A 471 8.44 14.24 -4.28
N GLN A 472 8.22 12.94 -4.47
CA GLN A 472 9.23 12.07 -5.08
C GLN A 472 9.48 12.43 -6.54
N VAL A 473 8.44 12.71 -7.33
CA VAL A 473 8.62 13.18 -8.71
C VAL A 473 9.40 14.50 -8.76
N LEU A 474 9.05 15.49 -7.92
CA LEU A 474 9.79 16.76 -7.84
C LEU A 474 11.26 16.56 -7.45
N SER A 475 11.57 15.48 -6.72
CA SER A 475 12.94 15.18 -6.28
C SER A 475 13.86 14.69 -7.40
N LEU A 476 13.31 14.21 -8.53
CA LEU A 476 14.03 13.55 -9.63
C LEU A 476 14.79 14.50 -10.58
N GLY A 477 14.80 15.82 -10.38
CA GLY A 477 15.63 16.69 -11.21
C GLY A 477 15.50 18.19 -11.00
N GLN A 478 15.63 18.93 -12.09
CA GLN A 478 15.48 20.39 -12.15
C GLN A 478 14.07 20.94 -11.82
N PRO A 479 12.96 20.18 -11.67
CA PRO A 479 11.67 20.74 -11.25
C PRO A 479 11.72 21.47 -9.90
N LYS A 480 12.70 21.19 -9.04
CA LYS A 480 13.02 22.04 -7.87
C LYS A 480 13.31 23.50 -8.24
N LYS A 481 13.80 23.75 -9.45
CA LYS A 481 14.02 25.09 -10.03
C LYS A 481 12.82 25.61 -10.81
N VAL A 482 11.96 24.73 -11.34
CA VAL A 482 10.79 25.11 -12.14
C VAL A 482 9.61 25.53 -11.25
N LEU A 483 9.45 24.85 -10.10
CA LEU A 483 8.42 25.10 -9.10
C LEU A 483 9.06 25.15 -7.69
N PRO A 484 9.97 26.11 -7.43
CA PRO A 484 10.73 26.16 -6.19
C PRO A 484 9.84 26.34 -4.95
N GLU A 485 8.81 27.18 -5.03
CA GLU A 485 7.92 27.42 -3.89
C GLU A 485 7.11 26.16 -3.53
N LEU A 486 6.69 25.39 -4.54
CA LEU A 486 6.03 24.10 -4.32
C LEU A 486 6.98 23.09 -3.67
N TRP A 487 8.23 23.04 -4.15
CA TRP A 487 9.26 22.16 -3.58
C TRP A 487 9.55 22.51 -2.12
N ASP A 488 9.75 23.78 -1.80
CA ASP A 488 10.02 24.24 -0.43
C ASP A 488 8.90 23.82 0.52
N MET A 489 7.65 23.93 0.06
CA MET A 489 6.50 23.52 0.84
C MET A 489 6.40 22.00 1.01
N ILE A 490 6.56 21.23 -0.08
CA ILE A 490 6.37 19.77 -0.08
C ILE A 490 7.54 19.00 0.52
N SER A 491 8.75 19.57 0.51
CA SER A 491 9.96 18.94 1.05
C SER A 491 9.78 18.53 2.52
N SER A 492 9.03 19.35 3.28
CA SER A 492 8.64 19.11 4.67
C SER A 492 7.61 17.99 4.90
N LEU A 493 7.10 17.32 3.85
CA LEU A 493 6.21 16.16 4.01
C LEU A 493 6.93 15.06 4.79
N PRO A 494 6.42 14.65 5.97
CA PRO A 494 7.04 13.61 6.79
C PRO A 494 7.06 12.23 6.09
N PRO A 495 7.86 11.27 6.57
CA PRO A 495 7.85 9.91 6.05
C PRO A 495 6.52 9.19 6.30
N LEU A 496 6.31 8.02 5.70
CA LEU A 496 5.07 7.26 5.87
C LEU A 496 4.80 6.79 7.30
N ALA A 497 5.82 6.74 8.16
CA ALA A 497 5.65 6.47 9.60
C ALA A 497 4.71 7.48 10.29
N GLU A 498 4.64 8.71 9.78
CA GLU A 498 3.79 9.80 10.28
C GLU A 498 2.51 9.97 9.42
N CYS A 499 2.27 9.05 8.49
CA CYS A 499 1.05 9.05 7.67
C CYS A 499 -0.17 8.83 8.57
N PRO A 500 -1.28 9.57 8.36
CA PRO A 500 -2.49 9.43 9.15
C PRO A 500 -2.94 7.97 9.27
N ASP A 501 -3.09 7.50 10.50
CA ASP A 501 -3.68 6.21 10.86
C ASP A 501 -4.98 6.41 11.64
N ILE A 502 -5.62 5.32 12.06
CA ILE A 502 -6.90 5.38 12.76
C ILE A 502 -6.74 6.10 14.11
N ASN A 503 -5.67 5.84 14.86
CA ASN A 503 -5.48 6.40 16.20
C ASN A 503 -5.22 7.90 16.13
N SER A 504 -4.26 8.34 15.32
CA SER A 504 -3.98 9.76 15.06
C SER A 504 -5.19 10.50 14.48
N THR A 505 -6.00 9.84 13.66
CA THR A 505 -7.26 10.42 13.16
C THR A 505 -8.29 10.60 14.28
N LEU A 506 -8.43 9.63 15.19
CA LEU A 506 -9.33 9.76 16.32
C LEU A 506 -8.89 10.90 17.25
N GLU A 507 -7.60 11.03 17.51
CA GLU A 507 -7.03 12.15 18.28
C GLU A 507 -7.30 13.49 17.58
N LEU A 508 -7.11 13.57 16.26
CA LEU A 508 -7.40 14.75 15.45
C LEU A 508 -8.88 15.17 15.55
N LEU A 509 -9.79 14.20 15.51
CA LEU A 509 -11.24 14.44 15.61
C LEU A 509 -11.65 14.86 17.03
N GLN A 510 -11.03 14.32 18.07
CA GLN A 510 -11.30 14.66 19.47
C GLN A 510 -10.79 16.06 19.82
N ASN A 511 -9.61 16.42 19.32
CA ASN A 511 -8.94 17.68 19.63
C ASN A 511 -9.28 18.80 18.63
N SER A 512 -10.25 18.62 17.74
CA SER A 512 -10.54 19.52 16.62
C SER A 512 -10.88 20.96 17.04
N ASN A 513 -11.55 21.12 18.19
CA ASN A 513 -11.92 22.43 18.76
C ASN A 513 -10.71 23.15 19.37
N GLU A 514 -9.78 22.42 19.99
CA GLU A 514 -8.58 22.98 20.61
C GLU A 514 -7.52 23.35 19.57
N THR A 515 -7.39 22.51 18.54
CA THR A 515 -6.41 22.63 17.45
C THR A 515 -6.81 23.65 16.38
N ARG A 516 -7.98 24.29 16.48
CA ARG A 516 -8.50 25.29 15.52
C ARG A 516 -8.49 24.79 14.07
N ILE A 517 -8.62 23.47 13.87
CA ILE A 517 -8.60 22.84 12.53
C ILE A 517 -9.66 23.47 11.63
N TYR A 518 -10.86 23.67 12.16
CA TYR A 518 -11.96 24.26 11.40
C TYR A 518 -11.64 25.69 10.94
N GLU A 519 -11.02 26.51 11.80
CA GLU A 519 -10.60 27.87 11.44
C GLU A 519 -9.51 27.85 10.35
N ALA A 520 -8.56 26.92 10.44
CA ALA A 520 -7.51 26.77 9.44
C ALA A 520 -8.08 26.37 8.07
N ILE A 521 -9.03 25.42 8.04
CA ILE A 521 -9.71 24.99 6.81
C ILE A 521 -10.57 26.12 6.25
N ALA A 522 -11.39 26.78 7.07
CA ALA A 522 -12.31 27.85 6.66
C ALA A 522 -11.59 29.05 6.02
N LYS A 523 -10.31 29.26 6.34
CA LYS A 523 -9.48 30.30 5.72
C LYS A 523 -8.81 29.86 4.43
N ALA A 524 -8.63 28.55 4.23
CA ALA A 524 -7.98 28.00 3.04
C ALA A 524 -8.96 27.58 1.95
N VAL A 525 -10.20 27.23 2.32
CA VAL A 525 -11.20 26.62 1.43
C VAL A 525 -12.59 27.20 1.71
N PRO A 526 -13.43 27.44 0.68
CA PRO A 526 -14.82 27.85 0.88
C PRO A 526 -15.60 26.75 1.62
N LEU A 527 -16.27 27.10 2.72
CA LEU A 527 -17.13 26.18 3.47
C LEU A 527 -18.62 26.56 3.29
N PRO A 528 -19.54 25.58 3.17
CA PRO A 528 -20.96 25.84 2.90
C PRO A 528 -21.66 26.73 3.94
N ASN A 529 -21.20 26.72 5.20
CA ASN A 529 -21.91 27.31 6.34
C ASN A 529 -21.23 28.53 6.99
N VAL A 530 -20.18 29.10 6.39
CA VAL A 530 -19.52 30.28 6.96
C VAL A 530 -20.18 31.55 6.40
N ASN A 531 -21.25 31.99 7.06
CA ASN A 531 -21.74 33.37 6.94
C ASN A 531 -20.66 34.31 7.49
N VAL A 532 -19.79 34.80 6.61
CA VAL A 532 -18.86 35.89 6.94
C VAL A 532 -19.68 37.17 7.05
N GLY A 533 -20.15 37.45 8.28
CA GLY A 533 -20.48 38.81 8.70
C GLY A 533 -21.95 39.22 8.63
N GLU A 534 -22.77 38.74 9.58
CA GLU A 534 -23.74 39.62 10.21
C GLU A 534 -23.47 39.66 11.71
N LYS A 535 -23.05 40.84 12.19
CA LYS A 535 -22.92 41.11 13.63
C LYS A 535 -24.28 40.85 14.29
N PRO A 536 -24.35 40.13 15.42
CA PRO A 536 -25.62 39.89 16.09
C PRO A 536 -26.20 41.21 16.58
N LYS A 537 -27.33 41.62 15.99
CA LYS A 537 -28.16 42.71 16.53
C LYS A 537 -28.65 42.26 17.90
N ARG A 538 -28.21 42.96 18.95
CA ARG A 538 -28.75 42.86 20.31
C ARG A 538 -30.26 43.12 20.25
N THR A 539 -31.08 42.09 20.43
CA THR A 539 -32.51 42.27 20.67
C THR A 539 -32.73 42.60 22.14
N ALA A 540 -33.30 43.79 22.37
CA ALA A 540 -33.67 44.28 23.67
C ALA A 540 -34.82 43.46 24.27
N LYS A 541 -34.70 43.18 25.58
CA LYS A 541 -35.72 42.58 26.43
C LYS A 541 -37.02 43.38 26.38
N ASN A 542 -38.15 42.69 26.16
CA ASN A 542 -39.44 43.14 26.67
C ASN A 542 -40.03 42.08 27.60
N LYS A 543 -40.47 42.55 28.77
CA LYS A 543 -40.97 41.81 29.92
C LYS A 543 -42.45 42.20 30.12
N LYS A 544 -43.25 41.28 30.70
CA LYS A 544 -44.66 41.35 31.15
C LYS A 544 -45.65 40.69 30.17
N GLY A 545 -46.61 39.86 30.59
CA GLY A 545 -47.14 39.54 31.92
C GLY A 545 -47.98 38.26 31.93
N ARG A 546 -48.39 37.87 33.13
CA ARG A 546 -48.94 36.58 33.60
C ARG A 546 -50.47 36.69 33.75
N ILE A 547 -51.26 35.65 33.42
CA ILE A 547 -52.57 35.23 33.98
C ILE A 547 -52.92 33.83 33.39
N THR A 548 -52.88 32.69 34.11
CA THR A 548 -53.86 31.95 34.97
C THR A 548 -55.00 31.15 34.29
N LYS A 549 -54.88 29.82 34.47
CA LYS A 549 -55.72 28.58 34.41
C LYS A 549 -57.27 28.57 34.29
N GLU A 550 -57.72 27.37 33.82
CA GLU A 550 -59.00 26.60 34.00
C GLU A 550 -59.75 26.34 32.66
N ASN A 551 -60.32 25.19 32.28
CA ASN A 551 -60.79 23.95 32.94
C ASN A 551 -60.81 22.73 31.96
N SER A 552 -60.73 21.51 32.49
CA SER A 552 -60.96 20.17 31.87
C SER A 552 -62.49 19.84 31.73
N PRO A 553 -63.03 18.69 31.21
CA PRO A 553 -62.43 17.32 31.10
C PRO A 553 -62.85 16.34 29.95
N LYS A 554 -62.07 15.25 29.83
CA LYS A 554 -62.33 13.83 29.47
C LYS A 554 -63.55 13.40 28.63
N THR A 555 -63.30 12.62 27.56
CA THR A 555 -64.05 11.37 27.26
C THR A 555 -63.24 10.35 26.43
N LYS A 556 -63.40 9.06 26.75
CA LYS A 556 -62.90 7.87 26.03
C LYS A 556 -63.90 7.43 24.95
N ALA A 557 -63.44 6.90 23.81
CA ALA A 557 -64.09 5.81 23.06
C ALA A 557 -63.16 5.21 21.99
N ARG A 558 -63.37 3.93 21.67
CA ARG A 558 -62.56 3.03 20.82
C ARG A 558 -63.44 2.54 19.65
N VAL A 559 -62.79 2.07 18.57
CA VAL A 559 -63.31 1.24 17.44
C VAL A 559 -63.91 2.10 16.28
N THR A 560 -63.58 1.99 14.97
CA THR A 560 -63.45 0.81 14.08
C THR A 560 -62.69 1.11 12.75
N LYS A 561 -62.26 0.02 12.10
CA LYS A 561 -61.61 -0.24 10.79
C LYS A 561 -62.01 0.58 9.54
N SER A 562 -61.02 0.76 8.65
CA SER A 562 -61.02 0.65 7.16
C SER A 562 -59.93 1.61 6.63
N GLY A 563 -59.03 1.33 5.69
CA GLY A 563 -58.83 0.24 4.74
C GLY A 563 -57.44 0.44 4.09
N THR A 564 -56.75 -0.66 3.81
CA THR A 564 -55.44 -0.75 3.17
C THR A 564 -55.56 -0.72 1.65
N ARG A 565 -54.62 -0.09 0.93
CA ARG A 565 -54.15 -0.63 -0.36
C ARG A 565 -52.70 -0.26 -0.64
N ASN A 566 -51.90 -1.32 -0.62
CA ASN A 566 -50.49 -1.43 -0.95
C ASN A 566 -50.38 -1.69 -2.48
N MET A 567 -49.43 -1.06 -3.17
CA MET A 567 -49.21 -1.22 -4.62
C MET A 567 -47.97 -2.08 -4.89
N PHE A 568 -47.99 -3.41 -4.68
CA PHE A 568 -46.89 -4.28 -5.16
C PHE A 568 -47.27 -5.74 -5.50
N ASP A 569 -48.56 -6.08 -5.64
CA ASP A 569 -48.99 -7.46 -5.95
C ASP A 569 -49.26 -7.73 -7.44
N LEU A 570 -48.39 -7.28 -8.35
CA LEU A 570 -48.48 -7.70 -9.76
C LEU A 570 -47.09 -8.03 -10.32
N LEU A 571 -46.56 -9.16 -9.88
CA LEU A 571 -45.70 -10.01 -10.70
C LEU A 571 -46.35 -11.38 -10.76
N SER A 572 -46.70 -11.85 -11.96
CA SER A 572 -46.41 -13.19 -12.49
C SER A 572 -47.47 -13.72 -13.46
N HIS A 573 -46.95 -14.25 -14.59
CA HIS A 573 -47.47 -15.32 -15.46
C HIS A 573 -48.16 -15.03 -16.80
N ASP A 574 -47.43 -15.54 -17.82
CA ASP A 574 -47.83 -16.27 -19.02
C ASP A 574 -48.29 -15.53 -20.29
N SER A 575 -47.36 -15.46 -21.26
CA SER A 575 -47.46 -16.15 -22.58
C SER A 575 -46.09 -16.20 -23.26
#